data_AF-A0A9P6KKL1-F1
#
_entry.id   AF-A0A9P6KKL1-F1
#
_cell.length_a   1.000
_cell.length_b   1.000
_cell.length_c   1.000
_cell.angle_alpha   90.00
_cell.angle_beta   90.00
_cell.angle_gamma   90.00
#
_symmetry.space_group_name_H-M   'P 1'
#
loop_
_entity.id
_entity.type
_entity.pdbx_description
1 polymer ?
#
loop_
_entity_poly.entity_id
_entity_poly.type
_entity_poly.pdbx_seq_one_letter_code
_entity_poly.pdbx_strand_id
1 'polypeptide(L)' 'MHNLVQLATRQWLKSGGQLDRWRAQFISNLCSELPTGERKNWEKCQALFPHARAALAHRPKDGESLKEWALLLYKAAWYA' A
#
# COMPACT_ATOMS: atom_id res chain seq x y z
N MET A 1 -7.85 5.02 14.05
CA MET A 1 -7.94 6.37 13.43
C MET A 1 -9.39 6.58 13.00
N HIS A 2 -10.06 7.66 13.41
CA HIS A 2 -11.49 7.88 13.13
C HIS A 2 -11.73 8.27 11.66
N ASN A 3 -12.86 7.85 11.08
CA ASN A 3 -13.16 8.05 9.65
C ASN A 3 -13.18 9.54 9.24
N LEU A 4 -13.72 10.42 10.09
CA LEU A 4 -13.72 11.87 9.82
C LEU A 4 -12.31 12.45 9.77
N VAL A 5 -11.40 11.98 10.64
CA VAL A 5 -10.01 12.42 10.66
C VAL A 5 -9.32 11.99 9.36
N GLN A 6 -9.49 10.72 8.96
CA GLN A 6 -8.97 10.22 7.70
C GLN A 6 -9.47 11.01 6.49
N LEU A 7 -10.76 11.35 6.47
CA LEU A 7 -11.35 12.14 5.39
C LEU A 7 -10.75 13.56 5.34
N ALA A 8 -10.70 14.25 6.47
CA ALA A 8 -10.11 15.58 6.57
C ALA A 8 -8.63 15.57 6.11
N THR A 9 -7.85 14.59 6.57
CA THR A 9 -6.44 14.43 6.15
C THR A 9 -6.32 14.19 4.64
N ARG A 10 -7.16 13.32 4.05
CA ARG A 10 -7.13 13.09 2.59
C ARG A 10 -7.46 14.35 1.81
N GLN A 11 -8.43 15.14 2.28
CA GLN A 11 -8.79 16.39 1.62
C GLN A 11 -7.68 17.44 1.71
N TRP A 12 -7.04 17.55 2.87
CA TRP A 12 -5.89 18.43 3.07
C TRP A 12 -4.69 18.05 2.19
N LEU A 13 -4.38 16.75 2.06
CA LEU A 13 -3.33 16.27 1.16
C LEU A 13 -3.64 16.54 -0.31
N LYS A 14 -4.92 16.46 -0.72
CA LYS A 14 -5.37 16.82 -2.06
C LYS A 14 -5.17 18.29 -2.35
N SER A 15 -5.60 19.19 -1.45
CA SER A 15 -5.46 20.63 -1.65
C SER A 15 -4.00 21.07 -1.75
N GLY A 16 -3.10 20.36 -1.07
CA GLY A 16 -1.66 20.61 -1.17
C GLY A 16 -0.95 19.91 -2.35
N GLY A 17 -1.65 19.15 -3.19
CA GLY A 17 -1.03 18.38 -4.28
C GLY A 17 -0.10 17.24 -3.82
N GLN A 18 -0.13 16.88 -2.53
CA GLN A 18 0.80 15.91 -1.93
C GLN A 18 0.25 14.48 -1.89
N LEU A 19 -1.02 14.29 -2.27
CA LEU A 19 -1.69 12.99 -2.13
C LEU A 19 -0.92 11.86 -2.83
N ASP A 20 -0.44 12.09 -4.05
CA ASP A 20 0.23 11.05 -4.83
C ASP A 20 1.62 10.72 -4.26
N ARG A 21 2.35 11.69 -3.72
CA ARG A 21 3.60 11.47 -2.97
C ARG A 21 3.37 10.52 -1.79
N TRP A 22 2.33 10.76 -1.00
CA TRP A 22 2.04 9.91 0.17
C TRP A 22 1.50 8.54 -0.21
N ARG A 23 0.80 8.41 -1.34
CA ARG A 23 0.42 7.11 -1.90
C ARG A 23 1.63 6.29 -2.33
N ALA A 24 2.57 6.91 -3.05
CA ALA A 24 3.82 6.26 -3.44
C ALA A 24 4.60 5.79 -2.21
N GLN A 25 4.75 6.66 -1.21
CA GLN A 25 5.41 6.29 0.05
C GLN A 25 4.71 5.14 0.78
N PHE A 26 3.37 5.14 0.79
CA PHE A 26 2.59 4.06 1.38
C PHE A 26 2.85 2.72 0.67
N ILE A 27 2.90 2.72 -0.66
CA ILE A 27 3.21 1.53 -1.46
C ILE A 27 4.64 1.04 -1.17
N SER A 28 5.62 1.95 -1.16
CA SER A 28 7.03 1.62 -0.85
C SER A 28 7.16 0.97 0.52
N ASN A 29 6.63 1.61 1.56
CA ASN A 29 6.65 1.10 2.93
C ASN A 29 5.98 -0.29 3.02
N LEU A 30 4.82 -0.45 2.41
CA LEU A 30 4.09 -1.70 2.45
C LEU A 30 4.79 -2.80 1.67
N CYS A 31 5.42 -2.46 0.55
CA CYS A 31 6.22 -3.39 -0.24
C CYS A 31 7.45 -3.87 0.54
N SER A 32 8.11 -3.00 1.30
CA SER A 32 9.21 -3.37 2.19
C SER A 32 8.77 -4.28 3.33
N GLU A 33 7.61 -4.00 3.93
CA GLU A 33 7.14 -4.73 5.12
C GLU A 33 6.44 -6.05 4.81
N LEU A 34 5.72 -6.14 3.67
CA LEU A 34 5.02 -7.35 3.28
C LEU A 34 6.05 -8.42 2.85
N PRO A 35 6.13 -9.55 3.55
CA PRO A 35 7.03 -10.63 3.16
C PRO A 35 6.42 -11.48 2.03
N THR A 36 7.19 -12.43 1.51
CA THR A 36 6.68 -13.49 0.63
C THR A 36 5.76 -14.43 1.42
N GLY A 37 4.78 -15.05 0.74
CA GLY A 37 3.78 -15.94 1.36
C GLY A 37 4.30 -17.31 1.82
N GLU A 38 5.57 -17.41 2.22
CA GLU A 38 6.11 -18.59 2.89
C GLU A 38 5.35 -18.85 4.20
N ARG A 39 5.19 -20.13 4.59
CA ARG A 39 4.41 -20.52 5.78
C ARG A 39 4.81 -19.79 7.07
N LYS A 40 6.11 -19.54 7.27
CA LYS A 40 6.64 -18.80 8.42
C LYS A 40 6.19 -17.33 8.49
N ASN A 41 5.72 -16.77 7.37
CA ASN A 41 5.33 -15.37 7.23
C ASN A 41 3.81 -15.18 7.23
N TRP A 42 3.03 -16.26 7.34
CA TRP A 42 1.58 -16.26 7.11
C TRP A 42 0.82 -15.27 7.98
N GLU A 43 1.14 -15.21 9.28
CA GLU A 43 0.52 -14.27 10.22
C GLU A 43 0.79 -12.81 9.84
N LYS A 44 2.02 -12.49 9.44
CA LYS A 44 2.39 -11.13 9.00
C LYS A 44 1.71 -10.78 7.68
N CYS A 45 1.67 -11.71 6.72
CA CYS A 45 0.93 -11.52 5.47
C CYS A 45 -0.55 -11.29 5.73
N GLN A 46 -1.18 -12.09 6.61
CA GLN A 46 -2.59 -11.96 6.97
C GLN A 46 -2.92 -10.58 7.55
N ALA A 47 -2.08 -10.09 8.48
CA ALA A 47 -2.26 -8.78 9.08
C ALA A 47 -2.12 -7.64 8.05
N LEU A 48 -1.21 -7.79 7.08
CA LEU A 48 -0.91 -6.76 6.09
C LEU A 48 -1.78 -6.84 4.82
N PHE A 49 -2.44 -7.97 4.56
CA PHE A 49 -3.21 -8.20 3.34
C PHE A 49 -4.33 -7.18 3.09
N PRO A 50 -5.13 -6.75 4.09
CA PRO A 50 -6.13 -5.69 3.88
C PRO A 50 -5.50 -4.38 3.40
N HIS A 51 -4.30 -4.05 3.89
CA HIS A 51 -3.55 -2.86 3.46
C HIS A 51 -3.02 -3.02 2.04
N ALA A 52 -2.57 -4.24 1.67
CA ALA A 52 -2.13 -4.54 0.31
C ALA A 52 -3.28 -4.36 -0.68
N ARG A 53 -4.47 -4.89 -0.38
CA ARG A 53 -5.66 -4.68 -1.23
C ARG A 53 -6.00 -3.20 -1.41
N ALA A 54 -5.91 -2.40 -0.35
CA ALA A 54 -6.17 -0.96 -0.43
C ALA A 54 -5.12 -0.23 -1.29
N ALA A 55 -3.84 -0.61 -1.19
CA ALA A 55 -2.76 -0.07 -2.03
C ALA A 55 -2.94 -0.44 -3.51
N LEU A 56 -3.33 -1.69 -3.78
CA LEU A 56 -3.51 -2.22 -5.14
C LEU A 56 -4.66 -1.53 -5.89
N ALA A 57 -5.66 -0.99 -5.18
CA ALA A 57 -6.70 -0.16 -5.78
C ALA A 57 -6.19 1.19 -6.35
N HIS A 58 -4.94 1.56 -6.05
CA HIS A 58 -4.33 2.83 -6.44
C HIS A 58 -3.03 2.60 -7.21
N ARG A 59 -3.15 2.35 -8.52
CA ARG A 59 -2.00 2.17 -9.42
C ARG A 59 -1.20 3.48 -9.58
N PRO A 60 0.11 3.49 -9.29
CA PRO A 60 0.99 4.63 -9.55
C PRO A 60 1.21 4.88 -11.04
N LYS A 61 1.60 6.12 -11.38
CA LYS A 61 1.95 6.51 -12.76
C LYS A 61 3.46 6.61 -12.97
N ASP A 62 4.22 6.81 -11.91
CA ASP A 62 5.68 6.90 -11.95
C ASP A 62 6.32 5.51 -12.02
N GLY A 63 7.46 5.43 -12.71
CA GLY A 63 8.09 4.15 -13.04
C GLY A 63 8.60 3.36 -11.84
N GLU A 64 9.19 4.03 -10.85
CA GLU A 64 9.73 3.38 -9.65
C GLU A 64 8.62 2.86 -8.74
N SER A 65 7.62 3.69 -8.39
CA SER A 65 6.50 3.21 -7.56
C SER A 65 5.68 2.14 -8.29
N LEU A 66 5.64 2.13 -9.63
CA LEU A 66 4.98 1.07 -10.39
C LEU A 66 5.70 -0.28 -10.22
N LYS A 67 7.03 -0.31 -10.13
CA LYS A 67 7.79 -1.55 -9.87
C LYS A 67 7.47 -2.08 -8.46
N GLU A 68 7.49 -1.19 -7.46
CA GLU A 68 7.14 -1.57 -6.08
C GLU A 68 5.69 -2.04 -5.97
N TRP A 69 4.78 -1.38 -6.67
CA TRP A 69 3.37 -1.77 -6.75
C TRP A 69 3.20 -3.16 -7.39
N ALA A 70 3.93 -3.46 -8.46
CA ALA A 70 3.92 -4.78 -9.09
C ALA A 70 4.50 -5.86 -8.17
N LEU A 71 5.57 -5.56 -7.43
CA LEU A 71 6.13 -6.48 -6.44
C LEU A 71 5.16 -6.72 -5.27
N LEU A 72 4.48 -5.67 -4.81
CA LEU A 72 3.43 -5.78 -3.79
C LEU A 72 2.28 -6.67 -4.27
N LEU A 73 1.84 -6.51 -5.52
CA LEU A 73 0.81 -7.36 -6.13
C LEU A 73 1.23 -8.83 -6.13
N TYR A 74 2.46 -9.11 -6.54
CA TYR A 74 3.01 -10.46 -6.55
C TYR A 74 3.02 -11.09 -5.14
N LYS A 75 3.51 -10.36 -4.13
CA LYS A 75 3.55 -10.83 -2.74
C LYS A 75 2.15 -11.09 -2.17
N ALA A 76 1.21 -10.20 -2.46
CA ALA A 76 -0.19 -10.34 -2.03
C ALA A 76 -0.88 -11.53 -2.72
N ALA A 77 -0.61 -11.74 -4.02
CA ALA A 77 -1.16 -12.86 -4.78
C ALA A 77 -0.58 -14.21 -4.34
N TRP A 78 0.67 -14.26 -3.90
CA TRP A 78 1.26 -15.50 -3.36
C TRP A 78 0.57 -15.93 -2.06
N TYR A 79 0.24 -14.97 -1.20
CA TYR A 79 -0.40 -15.25 0.09
C TYR A 79 -1.88 -15.66 -0.03
N ALA A 80 -2.61 -15.07 -0.97
CA ALA A 80 -4.07 -15.25 -1.13
C ALA A 80 -4.45 -16.63 -1.66
#